data_AF-A0A2M8DUF9-F1
#
_entry.id   AF-A0A2M8DUF9-F1
#
_cell.length_a   1.000
_cell.length_b   1.000
_cell.length_c   1.000
_cell.angle_alpha   90.00
_cell.angle_beta   90.00
_cell.angle_gamma   90.00
#
_symmetry.space_group_name_H-M   'P 1'
#
loop_
_entity.id
_entity.type
_entity.pdbx_description
1 polymer ?
#
loop_
_entity_poly.entity_id
_entity_poly.type
_entity_poly.pdbx_seq_one_letter_code
_entity_poly.pdbx_strand_id
1 'polypeptide(L)'
;MILILTPNTRTDSAEYRQLSNHLATLQGVQVRVHSEHGSEQTLTELYLIGNTKALDEGDMQALPCVERVVRVSQEYRVLGRHKDDTRPAYFDYNGVRFGQDTLHVFAGLCAVDNAEHVEIMLRALRDNGQVCTRMGAYKPRTSPYAFQGHGKTCLPYVFDLAGKYGI
;
A
#
# COMPACT_ATOMS: atom_id res chain seq x y z
N MET A 1 -9.40 -2.98 -17.26
CA MET A 1 -8.96 -1.71 -17.91
C MET A 1 -9.91 -1.43 -19.07
N ILE A 2 -10.18 -0.18 -19.41
CA ILE A 2 -11.02 0.19 -20.55
C ILE A 2 -10.15 0.97 -21.53
N LEU A 3 -10.09 0.55 -22.78
CA LEU A 3 -9.51 1.33 -23.87
C LEU A 3 -10.65 2.03 -24.60
N ILE A 4 -10.56 3.34 -24.75
CA ILE A 4 -11.52 4.14 -25.51
C ILE A 4 -10.84 4.50 -26.82
N LEU A 5 -11.47 4.12 -27.93
CA LEU A 5 -10.92 4.36 -29.25
C LEU A 5 -11.27 5.75 -29.75
N THR A 6 -10.47 6.25 -30.69
CA THR A 6 -10.76 7.49 -31.41
C THR A 6 -12.18 7.45 -31.99
N PRO A 7 -12.96 8.55 -31.95
CA PRO A 7 -14.32 8.56 -32.45
C PRO A 7 -14.42 8.08 -33.90
N ASN A 8 -15.50 7.36 -34.21
CA ASN A 8 -15.78 6.80 -35.54
C ASN A 8 -14.73 5.79 -36.05
N THR A 9 -13.92 5.21 -35.15
CA THR A 9 -13.00 4.12 -35.51
C THR A 9 -13.80 2.95 -36.11
N ARG A 10 -13.46 2.58 -37.34
CA ARG A 10 -14.11 1.47 -38.04
C ARG A 10 -13.50 0.14 -37.61
N THR A 11 -14.35 -0.83 -37.29
CA THR A 11 -13.90 -2.17 -36.88
C THR A 11 -13.24 -2.99 -38.00
N ASP A 12 -13.34 -2.54 -39.26
CA ASP A 12 -12.69 -3.18 -40.40
C ASP A 12 -11.35 -2.54 -40.80
N SER A 13 -10.94 -1.45 -40.13
CA SER A 13 -9.69 -0.73 -40.43
C SER A 13 -8.45 -1.57 -40.08
N ALA A 14 -7.31 -1.22 -40.70
CA ALA A 14 -6.05 -1.90 -40.44
C ALA A 14 -5.59 -1.69 -38.98
N GLU A 15 -5.78 -0.48 -38.46
CA GLU A 15 -5.45 -0.07 -37.10
C GLU A 15 -6.27 -0.87 -36.08
N TYR A 16 -7.58 -1.01 -36.29
CA TYR A 16 -8.44 -1.79 -35.40
C TYR A 16 -8.07 -3.28 -35.40
N ARG A 17 -7.75 -3.85 -36.57
CA ARG A 17 -7.28 -5.25 -36.66
C ARG A 17 -5.94 -5.44 -35.95
N GLN A 18 -5.01 -4.49 -36.10
CA GLN A 18 -3.72 -4.52 -35.41
C GLN A 18 -3.92 -4.48 -33.89
N LEU A 19 -4.76 -3.58 -33.39
CA LEU A 19 -5.14 -3.51 -31.97
C LEU A 19 -5.75 -4.82 -31.49
N SER A 20 -6.76 -5.32 -32.20
CA SER A 20 -7.47 -6.57 -31.85
C SER A 20 -6.52 -7.77 -31.80
N ASN A 21 -5.62 -7.89 -32.77
CA ASN A 21 -4.61 -8.95 -32.80
C ASN A 21 -3.65 -8.84 -31.62
N HIS A 22 -3.17 -7.64 -31.30
CA HIS A 22 -2.30 -7.43 -30.13
C HIS A 22 -3.01 -7.85 -28.84
N LEU A 23 -4.23 -7.37 -28.62
CA LEU A 23 -5.00 -7.70 -27.41
C LEU A 23 -5.31 -9.20 -27.30
N ALA A 24 -5.50 -9.90 -28.41
CA ALA A 24 -5.71 -11.35 -28.43
C ALA A 24 -4.46 -12.16 -27.99
N THR A 25 -3.26 -11.56 -27.99
CA THR A 25 -2.04 -12.20 -27.48
C THR A 25 -1.90 -12.11 -25.96
N LEU A 26 -2.68 -11.25 -25.30
CA LEU A 26 -2.61 -11.04 -23.86
C LEU A 26 -3.15 -12.26 -23.11
N GLN A 27 -2.29 -12.89 -22.29
CA GLN A 27 -2.69 -14.03 -21.49
C GLN A 27 -3.54 -13.61 -20.28
N GLY A 28 -4.65 -14.32 -20.04
CA GLY A 28 -5.52 -14.06 -18.90
C GLY A 28 -6.31 -12.75 -18.98
N VAL A 29 -6.44 -12.18 -20.18
CA VAL A 29 -7.26 -11.01 -20.48
C VAL A 29 -8.30 -11.38 -21.54
N GLN A 30 -9.57 -11.21 -21.20
CA GLN A 30 -10.68 -11.30 -22.14
C GLN A 30 -11.05 -9.89 -22.60
N VAL A 31 -11.22 -9.71 -23.91
CA VAL A 31 -11.70 -8.45 -24.49
C VAL A 31 -13.21 -8.53 -24.69
N ARG A 32 -13.93 -7.53 -24.18
CA ARG A 32 -15.34 -7.30 -24.52
C ARG A 32 -15.48 -5.96 -25.20
N VAL A 33 -16.06 -5.96 -26.40
CA VAL A 33 -16.30 -4.75 -27.19
C VAL A 33 -17.67 -4.18 -26.83
N HIS A 34 -17.72 -2.87 -26.66
CA HIS A 34 -18.95 -2.11 -26.56
C HIS A 34 -18.86 -0.93 -27.54
N SER A 35 -19.96 -0.63 -28.23
CA SER A 35 -20.02 0.49 -29.15
C SER A 35 -21.31 1.24 -28.95
N GLU A 36 -21.21 2.55 -28.82
CA GLU A 36 -22.32 3.44 -28.58
C GLU A 36 -22.43 4.45 -29.71
N HIS A 37 -23.63 4.55 -30.29
CA HIS A 37 -23.90 5.39 -31.46
C HIS A 37 -24.57 6.68 -31.01
N GLY A 38 -23.79 7.76 -30.94
CA GLY A 38 -24.30 9.09 -30.67
C GLY A 38 -24.90 9.76 -31.91
N SER A 39 -25.50 10.94 -31.72
CA SER A 39 -26.03 11.75 -32.82
C SER A 39 -24.95 12.28 -33.78
N GLU A 40 -23.72 12.45 -33.28
CA GLU A 40 -22.60 13.03 -34.05
C GLU A 40 -21.45 12.05 -34.29
N GLN A 41 -21.27 11.06 -33.42
CA GLN A 41 -20.13 10.14 -33.46
C GLN A 41 -20.45 8.79 -32.83
N THR A 42 -19.79 7.74 -33.31
CA THR A 42 -19.77 6.42 -32.69
C THR A 42 -18.55 6.29 -31.79
N LEU A 43 -18.76 5.93 -30.53
CA LEU A 43 -17.73 5.60 -29.57
C LEU A 43 -17.55 4.08 -29.52
N THR A 44 -16.30 3.61 -29.46
CA THR A 44 -15.98 2.18 -29.26
C THR A 44 -15.09 2.03 -28.03
N GLU A 45 -15.51 1.15 -27.12
CA GLU A 45 -14.82 0.84 -25.88
C GLU A 45 -14.42 -0.65 -25.86
N LEU A 46 -13.16 -0.91 -25.54
CA LEU A 46 -12.63 -2.26 -25.34
C LEU A 46 -12.41 -2.49 -23.85
N TYR A 47 -13.25 -3.32 -23.24
CA TYR A 47 -13.14 -3.75 -21.87
C TYR A 47 -12.15 -4.90 -21.78
N LEU A 48 -10.98 -4.64 -21.20
CA LEU A 48 -9.99 -5.64 -20.86
C LEU A 48 -10.31 -6.19 -19.47
N ILE A 49 -10.84 -7.42 -19.43
CA ILE A 49 -11.35 -8.10 -18.23
C ILE A 49 -10.39 -9.23 -17.86
N GLY A 50 -9.93 -9.25 -16.61
CA GLY A 50 -8.97 -10.26 -16.13
C GLY A 50 -7.77 -9.61 -15.44
N ASN A 51 -6.60 -10.24 -15.54
CA ASN A 51 -5.38 -9.73 -14.91
C ASN A 51 -4.77 -8.58 -15.72
N THR A 52 -5.37 -7.39 -15.62
CA THR A 52 -4.82 -6.21 -16.28
C THR A 52 -3.73 -5.53 -15.46
N LYS A 53 -3.30 -6.04 -14.29
CA LYS A 53 -2.33 -5.33 -13.42
C LYS A 53 -0.97 -5.13 -14.09
N ALA A 54 -0.53 -6.10 -14.88
CA ALA A 54 0.77 -6.06 -15.58
C ALA A 54 0.77 -5.17 -16.84
N LEU A 55 -0.38 -4.67 -17.28
CA LEU A 55 -0.48 -3.82 -18.46
C LEU A 55 -0.13 -2.38 -18.09
N ASP A 56 0.89 -1.81 -18.72
CA ASP A 56 1.20 -0.40 -18.54
C ASP A 56 0.15 0.49 -19.24
N GLU A 57 -0.20 1.64 -18.66
CA GLU A 57 -1.20 2.54 -19.25
C GLU A 57 -0.68 3.26 -20.49
N GLY A 58 0.59 3.67 -20.49
CA GLY A 58 1.24 4.34 -21.61
C GLY A 58 1.39 3.41 -22.80
N ASP A 59 1.82 2.16 -22.57
CA ASP A 59 1.92 1.15 -23.64
C ASP A 59 0.57 0.88 -24.29
N MET A 60 -0.49 0.74 -23.48
CA MET A 60 -1.85 0.51 -23.98
C MET A 60 -2.41 1.74 -24.72
N GLN A 61 -2.07 2.95 -24.29
CA GLN A 61 -2.49 4.20 -24.95
C GLN A 61 -1.73 4.44 -26.26
N ALA A 62 -0.51 3.94 -26.39
CA ALA A 62 0.29 4.05 -27.61
C ALA A 62 -0.19 3.10 -28.74
N LEU A 63 -1.12 2.18 -28.44
CA LEU A 63 -1.66 1.27 -29.45
C LEU A 63 -2.50 2.02 -30.49
N PRO A 64 -2.55 1.54 -31.75
CA PRO A 64 -3.31 2.18 -32.81
C PRO A 64 -4.76 2.39 -32.42
N CYS A 65 -5.33 3.51 -32.85
CA CYS A 65 -6.72 3.94 -32.60
C CYS A 65 -7.17 4.05 -31.14
N VAL A 66 -6.29 3.86 -30.15
CA VAL A 66 -6.60 4.11 -28.73
C VAL A 66 -6.42 5.60 -28.45
N GLU A 67 -7.51 6.28 -28.07
CA GLU A 67 -7.47 7.68 -27.67
C GLU A 67 -7.19 7.83 -26.16
N ARG A 68 -7.81 6.98 -25.34
CA ARG A 68 -7.71 7.08 -23.87
C ARG A 68 -7.73 5.71 -23.20
N VAL A 69 -6.94 5.55 -22.16
CA VAL A 69 -6.95 4.36 -21.29
C VAL A 69 -7.52 4.72 -19.93
N VAL A 70 -8.41 3.87 -19.41
CA VAL A 70 -8.99 4.02 -18.07
C VAL A 70 -8.68 2.77 -17.25
N ARG A 71 -7.83 2.93 -16.23
CA ARG A 71 -7.57 1.87 -15.25
C ARG A 71 -8.68 1.81 -14.20
N VAL A 72 -9.48 0.76 -14.29
CA VAL A 72 -10.58 0.47 -13.35
C VAL A 72 -10.07 -0.15 -12.04
N SER A 73 -8.96 -0.89 -12.09
CA SER A 73 -8.37 -1.54 -10.91
C SER A 73 -7.56 -0.56 -10.08
N GLN A 74 -7.81 -0.48 -8.77
CA GLN A 74 -7.00 0.32 -7.84
C GLN A 74 -5.84 -0.50 -7.26
N GLU A 75 -4.66 0.12 -7.16
CA GLU A 75 -3.53 -0.44 -6.41
C GLU A 75 -3.79 -0.40 -4.91
N TYR A 76 -3.07 -1.21 -4.11
CA TYR A 76 -3.20 -1.21 -2.65
C TYR A 76 -4.65 -1.28 -2.15
N ARG A 77 -5.51 -2.14 -2.74
CA ARG A 77 -6.94 -2.22 -2.38
C ARG A 77 -7.22 -2.22 -0.87
N VAL A 78 -6.39 -2.91 -0.11
CA VAL A 78 -6.53 -3.02 1.35
C VAL A 78 -5.91 -1.81 2.08
N LEU A 79 -4.73 -1.34 1.66
CA LEU A 79 -3.91 -0.36 2.40
C LEU A 79 -3.98 1.09 1.88
N GLY A 80 -4.31 1.26 0.61
CA GLY A 80 -4.36 2.55 -0.08
C GLY A 80 -5.61 3.34 0.29
N ARG A 81 -5.47 4.66 0.36
CA ARG A 81 -6.58 5.59 0.47
C ARG A 81 -7.17 5.82 -0.91
N HIS A 82 -8.37 5.31 -1.12
CA HIS A 82 -9.09 5.46 -2.37
C HIS A 82 -10.00 6.67 -2.31
N LYS A 83 -10.38 7.19 -3.48
CA LYS A 83 -11.42 8.22 -3.55
C LYS A 83 -12.69 7.65 -2.91
N ASP A 84 -13.29 8.42 -2.01
CA ASP A 84 -14.50 8.05 -1.23
C ASP A 84 -14.29 6.96 -0.15
N ASP A 85 -13.03 6.71 0.25
CA ASP A 85 -12.71 5.80 1.34
C ASP A 85 -13.02 6.40 2.72
N THR A 86 -14.10 5.92 3.35
CA THR A 86 -14.55 6.34 4.68
C THR A 86 -14.01 5.45 5.81
N ARG A 87 -13.09 4.51 5.51
CA ARG A 87 -12.56 3.60 6.53
C ARG A 87 -11.77 4.38 7.58
N PRO A 88 -11.89 4.01 8.87
CA PRO A 88 -11.08 4.61 9.91
C PRO A 88 -9.60 4.33 9.63
N ALA A 89 -8.81 5.41 9.48
CA ALA A 89 -7.36 5.36 9.38
C ALA A 89 -6.72 5.54 10.77
N TYR A 90 -7.31 4.88 11.78
CA TYR A 90 -6.84 4.90 13.17
C TYR A 90 -7.11 3.55 13.85
N PHE A 91 -6.42 3.31 14.96
CA PHE A 91 -6.72 2.20 15.86
C PHE A 91 -6.48 2.63 17.32
N ASP A 92 -7.14 1.95 18.25
CA ASP A 92 -6.98 2.14 19.69
C ASP A 92 -6.28 0.93 20.30
N TYR A 93 -5.30 1.17 21.17
CA TYR A 93 -4.60 0.12 21.91
C TYR A 93 -4.25 0.63 23.30
N ASN A 94 -4.60 -0.11 24.36
CA ASN A 94 -4.40 0.29 25.76
C ASN A 94 -4.88 1.72 26.10
N GLY A 95 -6.00 2.14 25.50
CA GLY A 95 -6.55 3.49 25.70
C GLY A 95 -5.81 4.61 24.94
N VAL A 96 -4.82 4.28 24.12
CA VAL A 96 -4.10 5.21 23.25
C VAL A 96 -4.62 5.09 21.82
N ARG A 97 -5.08 6.21 21.26
CA ARG A 97 -5.56 6.30 19.88
C ARG A 97 -4.42 6.67 18.92
N PHE A 98 -4.16 5.85 17.92
CA PHE A 98 -3.19 6.12 16.85
C PHE A 98 -3.92 6.48 15.57
N GLY A 99 -4.00 7.78 15.26
CA GLY A 99 -4.69 8.32 14.10
C GLY A 99 -4.00 9.55 13.49
N GLN A 100 -4.59 10.09 12.42
CA GLN A 100 -4.06 11.26 11.70
C GLN A 100 -4.04 12.55 12.53
N ASP A 101 -4.87 12.60 13.56
CA ASP A 101 -5.10 13.72 14.47
C ASP A 101 -4.33 13.57 15.80
N THR A 102 -3.44 12.58 15.88
CA THR A 102 -2.68 12.26 17.10
C THR A 102 -1.18 12.28 16.85
N LEU A 103 -0.40 12.65 17.87
CA LEU A 103 1.06 12.60 17.86
C LEU A 103 1.56 11.86 19.11
N HIS A 104 2.20 10.72 18.90
CA HIS A 104 2.78 9.90 19.97
C HIS A 104 4.29 9.76 19.79
N VAL A 105 5.05 10.00 20.84
CA VAL A 105 6.51 9.86 20.82
C VAL A 105 6.91 8.48 21.35
N PHE A 106 7.67 7.74 20.54
CA PHE A 106 8.22 6.43 20.89
C PHE A 106 9.71 6.58 21.20
N ALA A 107 10.03 7.22 22.32
CA ALA A 107 11.39 7.31 22.83
C ALA A 107 11.75 6.04 23.62
N GLY A 108 13.03 5.70 23.69
CA GLY A 108 13.50 4.53 24.42
C GLY A 108 14.88 4.06 23.98
N LEU A 109 15.35 2.99 24.61
CA LEU A 109 16.70 2.48 24.39
C LEU A 109 16.87 1.93 22.97
N CYS A 110 18.02 2.22 22.35
CA CYS A 110 18.32 1.63 21.04
C CYS A 110 18.32 0.11 21.16
N ALA A 111 19.20 -0.46 21.98
CA ALA A 111 19.19 -1.88 22.33
C ALA A 111 18.89 -2.00 23.82
N VAL A 112 18.10 -3.00 24.20
CA VAL A 112 17.98 -3.37 25.61
C VAL A 112 19.31 -3.97 26.05
N ASP A 113 19.86 -3.46 27.15
CA ASP A 113 21.11 -3.92 27.75
C ASP A 113 20.89 -4.51 29.14
N ASN A 114 20.32 -3.78 30.10
CA ASN A 114 20.04 -4.28 31.43
C ASN A 114 18.75 -3.67 32.02
N ALA A 115 18.25 -4.29 33.09
CA ALA A 115 16.99 -3.89 33.72
C ALA A 115 17.05 -2.47 34.34
N GLU A 116 18.20 -2.06 34.86
CA GLU A 116 18.39 -0.74 35.49
C GLU A 116 18.23 0.39 34.47
N HIS A 117 18.89 0.28 33.31
CA HIS A 117 18.77 1.27 32.24
C HIS A 117 17.36 1.32 31.64
N VAL A 118 16.69 0.15 31.51
CA VAL A 118 15.29 0.07 31.11
C VAL A 118 14.41 0.84 32.10
N GLU A 119 14.61 0.63 33.40
CA GLU A 119 13.85 1.32 34.44
C GLU A 119 14.12 2.84 34.45
N ILE A 120 15.37 3.28 34.30
CA ILE A 120 15.73 4.70 34.19
C ILE A 120 14.99 5.35 33.01
N MET A 121 14.99 4.68 31.84
CA MET A 121 14.31 5.18 30.65
C MET A 121 12.79 5.27 30.83
N LEU A 122 12.16 4.22 31.37
CA LEU A 122 10.70 4.18 31.57
C LEU A 122 10.25 5.21 32.61
N ARG A 123 11.03 5.41 33.67
CA ARG A 123 10.80 6.48 34.64
C ARG A 123 10.83 7.85 33.96
N ALA A 124 11.85 8.13 33.16
CA ALA A 124 11.97 9.39 32.44
C ALA A 124 10.78 9.62 31.48
N LEU A 125 10.30 8.58 30.79
CA LEU A 125 9.11 8.67 29.92
C LEU A 125 7.86 9.05 30.72
N ARG A 126 7.57 8.33 31.82
CA ARG A 126 6.44 8.64 32.70
C ARG A 126 6.50 10.07 33.23
N ASP A 127 7.67 10.49 33.71
CA ASP A 127 7.86 11.83 34.29
C ASP A 127 7.68 12.95 33.25
N ASN A 128 7.76 12.63 31.95
CA ASN A 128 7.48 13.54 30.83
C ASN A 128 6.13 13.26 30.15
N GLY A 129 5.21 12.53 30.81
CA GLY A 129 3.86 12.25 30.33
C GLY A 129 3.80 11.39 29.07
N GLN A 130 4.85 10.62 28.77
CA GLN A 130 4.88 9.72 27.62
C GLN A 130 4.28 8.36 27.98
N VAL A 131 3.44 7.84 27.09
CA VAL A 131 2.70 6.57 27.25
C VAL A 131 3.08 5.53 26.22
N CYS A 132 4.19 5.77 25.49
CA CYS A 132 4.70 4.88 24.46
C CYS A 132 6.23 4.78 24.59
N THR A 133 6.77 3.61 24.27
CA THR A 133 8.22 3.37 24.25
C THR A 133 8.62 2.44 23.12
N ARG A 134 9.91 2.45 22.77
CA ARG A 134 10.51 1.42 21.91
C ARG A 134 11.83 0.95 22.50
N MET A 135 12.07 -0.35 22.50
CA MET A 135 13.36 -0.92 22.94
C MET A 135 13.75 -2.13 22.09
N GLY A 136 14.96 -2.13 21.53
CA GLY A 136 15.39 -3.20 20.62
C GLY A 136 15.93 -4.42 21.35
N ALA A 137 15.14 -5.50 21.43
CA ALA A 137 15.57 -6.78 21.99
C ALA A 137 16.53 -7.55 21.05
N TYR A 138 16.31 -7.46 19.74
CA TYR A 138 17.12 -8.08 18.71
C TYR A 138 17.78 -7.02 17.84
N LYS A 139 19.05 -7.21 17.53
CA LYS A 139 19.83 -6.28 16.72
C LYS A 139 20.44 -7.01 15.53
N PRO A 140 19.96 -6.78 14.30
CA PRO A 140 20.64 -7.32 13.13
C PRO A 140 22.02 -6.67 13.05
N ARG A 141 23.05 -7.50 12.97
CA ARG A 141 24.45 -7.09 12.86
C ARG A 141 25.11 -7.85 11.73
N THR A 142 25.92 -7.14 10.96
CA THR A 142 26.79 -7.74 9.94
C THR A 142 27.97 -8.49 10.57
N SER A 143 28.46 -8.00 11.73
CA SER A 143 29.55 -8.65 12.48
C SER A 143 28.99 -9.60 13.55
N PRO A 144 29.51 -10.85 13.65
CA PRO A 144 29.10 -11.79 14.69
C PRO A 144 29.59 -11.37 16.10
N TYR A 145 30.62 -10.52 16.18
CA TYR A 145 31.19 -10.07 17.45
C TYR A 145 30.49 -8.83 18.03
N ALA A 146 29.60 -8.20 17.26
CA ALA A 146 28.82 -7.09 17.75
C ALA A 146 27.72 -7.58 18.72
N PHE A 147 27.30 -6.71 19.64
CA PHE A 147 26.15 -7.01 20.48
C PHE A 147 24.89 -7.23 19.62
N GLN A 148 24.32 -8.43 19.72
CA GLN A 148 23.17 -8.91 18.96
C GLN A 148 21.82 -8.57 19.63
N GLY A 149 21.85 -7.95 20.80
CA GLY A 149 20.69 -7.84 21.68
C GLY A 149 20.52 -9.08 22.56
N HIS A 150 19.76 -8.93 23.66
CA HIS A 150 19.46 -10.04 24.56
C HIS A 150 18.37 -10.99 24.02
N GLY A 151 17.72 -10.63 22.91
CA GLY A 151 16.64 -11.42 22.33
C GLY A 151 15.49 -11.61 23.32
N LYS A 152 14.88 -12.80 23.31
CA LYS A 152 13.69 -13.08 24.15
C LYS A 152 13.93 -12.97 25.65
N THR A 153 15.18 -13.09 26.11
CA THR A 153 15.47 -13.14 27.56
C THR A 153 15.26 -11.80 28.24
N CYS A 154 15.30 -10.69 27.50
CA CYS A 154 14.99 -9.38 28.08
C CYS A 154 13.51 -9.04 28.12
N LEU A 155 12.68 -9.69 27.29
CA LEU A 155 11.28 -9.32 27.14
C LEU A 155 10.49 -9.37 28.47
N PRO A 156 10.61 -10.40 29.33
CA PRO A 156 9.82 -10.45 30.57
C PRO A 156 10.01 -9.23 31.45
N TYR A 157 11.26 -8.88 31.80
CA TYR A 157 11.49 -7.75 32.68
C TYR A 157 11.22 -6.40 32.00
N VAL A 158 11.39 -6.30 30.68
CA VAL A 158 11.01 -5.08 29.93
C VAL A 158 9.51 -4.85 30.01
N PHE A 159 8.69 -5.90 29.82
CA PHE A 159 7.24 -5.79 29.92
C PHE A 159 6.75 -5.60 31.36
N ASP A 160 7.36 -6.25 32.35
CA ASP A 160 7.04 -6.04 33.76
C ASP A 160 7.31 -4.58 34.17
N LEU A 161 8.45 -4.02 33.74
CA LEU A 161 8.77 -2.62 33.99
C LEU A 161 7.85 -1.68 33.20
N ALA A 162 7.53 -1.96 31.93
CA ALA A 162 6.59 -1.15 31.16
C ALA A 162 5.24 -1.04 31.87
N GLY A 163 4.70 -2.18 32.33
CA GLY A 163 3.47 -2.22 33.14
C GLY A 163 3.57 -1.43 34.44
N LYS A 164 4.70 -1.51 35.16
CA LYS A 164 4.96 -0.72 36.38
C LYS A 164 4.89 0.80 36.13
N TYR A 165 5.31 1.26 34.95
CA TYR A 165 5.33 2.68 34.59
C TYR A 165 4.11 3.13 33.76
N GLY A 166 3.15 2.23 33.50
CA GLY A 166 1.94 2.54 32.74
C GLY A 166 2.21 2.81 31.25
N ILE A 167 3.20 2.12 30.68
CA ILE A 167 3.60 2.19 29.27
C ILE A 167 3.21 0.89 28.56
#